data_AF-A0A8H5AXP8-F1
#
_entry.id   AF-A0A8H5AXP8-F1
#
_cell.length_a   1.000
_cell.length_b   1.000
_cell.length_c   1.000
_cell.angle_alpha   90.00
_cell.angle_beta   90.00
_cell.angle_gamma   90.00
#
_symmetry.space_group_name_H-M   'P 1'
#
loop_
_entity.id
_entity.type
_entity.pdbx_description
1 polymer ?
#
loop_
_entity_poly.entity_id
_entity_poly.type
_entity_poly.pdbx_seq_one_letter_code
_entity_poly.pdbx_strand_id
1 'polypeptide(L)'
;MSASYKDRNLIAVIGDEDSITGLLLAGVGHVNEQQKKNFLVVDSKTQVQAIEAAFQEFTERKDIAILLINQHIAEKIRPTVDRYQQAFPALLEIPSKDHPYDPSKDSVLKRVQKLFGE
;
A
#
# COMPACT_ATOMS: atom_id res chain seq x y z
N MET A 1 -15.45 -16.04 14.78
CA MET A 1 -14.34 -15.35 14.09
C MET A 1 -14.80 -14.27 13.10
N SER A 2 -15.97 -13.63 13.23
CA SER A 2 -16.52 -12.73 12.18
C SER A 2 -16.59 -11.24 12.54
N ALA A 3 -16.15 -10.82 13.74
CA ALA A 3 -16.32 -9.43 14.20
C ALA A 3 -15.18 -8.48 13.80
N SER A 4 -13.99 -8.98 13.49
CA SER A 4 -12.80 -8.15 13.18
C SER A 4 -12.82 -7.50 11.78
N TYR A 5 -13.76 -7.89 10.92
CA TYR A 5 -13.80 -7.51 9.51
C TYR A 5 -14.82 -6.42 9.19
N LYS A 6 -15.83 -6.20 10.05
CA LYS A 6 -16.98 -5.32 9.74
C LYS A 6 -16.61 -3.84 9.61
N ASP A 7 -15.50 -3.42 10.20
CA ASP A 7 -15.14 -2.00 10.29
C ASP A 7 -14.03 -1.61 9.29
N ARG A 8 -13.52 -2.56 8.50
CA ARG A 8 -12.50 -2.34 7.46
C ARG A 8 -13.16 -1.98 6.14
N ASN A 9 -13.41 -0.70 5.92
CA ASN A 9 -14.13 -0.21 4.75
C ASN A 9 -13.32 0.74 3.85
N LEU A 10 -12.12 1.15 4.30
CA LEU A 10 -11.30 2.11 3.56
C LEU A 10 -10.21 1.44 2.74
N ILE A 11 -9.88 2.07 1.62
CA ILE A 11 -8.68 1.77 0.84
C ILE A 11 -7.68 2.87 1.14
N ALA A 12 -6.43 2.52 1.43
CA ALA A 12 -5.34 3.47 1.59
C ALA A 12 -4.36 3.38 0.41
N VAL A 13 -3.67 4.49 0.13
CA VAL A 13 -2.84 4.61 -1.09
C VAL A 13 -1.50 5.28 -0.78
N ILE A 14 -0.40 4.65 -1.16
CA ILE A 14 0.94 5.25 -1.16
C ILE A 14 1.42 5.27 -2.61
N GLY A 15 1.50 6.46 -3.20
CA GLY A 15 1.70 6.56 -4.64
C GLY A 15 2.28 7.86 -5.13
N ASP A 16 2.64 7.89 -6.41
CA ASP A 16 2.96 9.13 -7.11
C ASP A 16 1.72 10.00 -7.32
N GLU A 17 1.95 11.26 -7.70
CA GLU A 17 0.90 12.27 -7.86
C GLU A 17 -0.17 11.85 -8.87
N ASP A 18 0.26 11.25 -9.99
CA ASP A 18 -0.64 10.78 -11.05
C ASP A 18 -1.55 9.64 -10.55
N SER A 19 -0.97 8.65 -9.85
CA SER A 19 -1.73 7.51 -9.31
C SER A 19 -2.73 7.94 -8.24
N ILE A 20 -2.32 8.83 -7.33
CA ILE A 20 -3.19 9.31 -6.25
C ILE A 20 -4.29 10.18 -6.79
N THR A 21 -4.00 11.08 -7.72
CA THR A 21 -5.03 11.90 -8.36
C THR A 21 -6.12 11.03 -8.97
N GLY A 22 -5.75 9.97 -9.70
CA GLY A 22 -6.71 9.03 -10.27
C GLY A 22 -7.55 8.30 -9.22
N LEU A 23 -6.94 7.83 -8.14
CA LEU A 23 -7.64 7.12 -7.07
C LEU A 23 -8.54 8.03 -6.22
N LEU A 24 -8.14 9.29 -6.03
CA LEU A 24 -8.97 10.29 -5.36
C LEU A 24 -10.21 10.62 -6.20
N LEU A 25 -10.08 10.72 -7.53
CA LEU A 25 -11.22 10.89 -8.44
C LEU A 25 -12.19 9.70 -8.40
N ALA A 26 -11.68 8.48 -8.15
CA ALA A 26 -12.50 7.30 -7.94
C ALA A 26 -13.24 7.27 -6.59
N GLY A 27 -13.01 8.26 -5.71
CA GLY A 27 -13.69 8.39 -4.42
C GLY A 27 -13.03 7.63 -3.27
N VAL A 28 -11.76 7.20 -3.42
CA VAL A 28 -11.03 6.48 -2.36
C VAL A 28 -10.61 7.41 -1.20
N GLY A 29 -10.45 8.71 -1.47
CA GLY A 29 -9.93 9.66 -0.48
C GLY A 29 -10.82 9.83 0.74
N HIS A 30 -10.24 9.68 1.93
CA HIS A 30 -10.90 9.92 3.21
C HIS A 30 -9.96 10.67 4.16
N VAL A 31 -10.52 11.66 4.86
CA VAL A 31 -9.86 12.39 5.94
C VAL A 31 -10.68 12.16 7.20
N ASN A 32 -10.05 11.57 8.22
CA ASN A 32 -10.75 11.29 9.48
C ASN A 32 -10.86 12.55 10.36
N GLU A 33 -11.55 12.43 11.49
CA GLU A 33 -11.74 13.53 12.45
C GLU A 33 -10.42 14.10 13.00
N GLN A 34 -9.36 13.29 13.02
CA GLN A 34 -8.01 13.69 13.42
C GLN A 34 -7.20 14.35 12.30
N GLN A 35 -7.83 14.72 11.18
CA GLN A 35 -7.19 15.27 9.98
C GLN A 35 -6.14 14.33 9.35
N LYS A 36 -6.20 13.03 9.65
CA LYS A 36 -5.33 12.03 9.03
C LYS A 36 -5.94 11.53 7.74
N LYS A 37 -5.13 11.60 6.67
CA LYS A 37 -5.47 11.14 5.32
C LYS A 37 -5.24 9.64 5.22
N ASN A 38 -5.94 8.97 4.32
CA ASN A 38 -5.66 7.59 3.92
C ASN A 38 -4.77 7.50 2.67
N PHE A 39 -4.05 8.57 2.33
CA PHE A 39 -3.13 8.56 1.20
C PHE A 39 -1.87 9.37 1.48
N LEU A 40 -0.75 8.95 0.89
CA LEU A 40 0.53 9.65 0.90
C LEU A 40 1.03 9.84 -0.53
N VAL A 41 1.16 11.10 -0.96
CA VAL A 41 1.83 11.46 -2.22
C VAL A 41 3.34 11.37 -2.03
N VAL A 42 3.98 10.58 -2.88
CA VAL A 42 5.42 10.35 -2.88
C VAL A 42 6.01 11.01 -4.12
N ASP A 43 6.88 11.99 -3.89
CA ASP A 43 7.67 12.66 -4.91
C ASP A 43 9.16 12.28 -4.80
N SER A 44 10.01 12.92 -5.62
CA SER A 44 11.47 12.73 -5.56
C SER A 44 12.13 13.29 -4.31
N LYS A 45 11.44 14.15 -3.55
CA LYS A 45 11.93 14.79 -2.33
C LYS A 45 11.48 14.05 -1.06
N THR A 46 10.52 13.15 -1.20
CA THR A 46 9.94 12.38 -0.11
C THR A 46 10.97 11.42 0.45
N GLN A 47 11.26 11.57 1.73
CA GLN A 47 12.23 10.74 2.43
C GLN A 47 11.73 9.31 2.62
N VAL A 48 12.62 8.33 2.56
CA VAL A 48 12.28 6.92 2.76
C VAL A 48 11.62 6.69 4.12
N GLN A 49 12.08 7.39 5.16
CA GLN A 49 11.52 7.31 6.51
C GLN A 49 10.04 7.74 6.55
N ALA A 50 9.63 8.71 5.73
CA ALA A 50 8.25 9.13 5.65
C ALA A 50 7.35 8.06 5.01
N ILE A 51 7.88 7.36 4.01
CA ILE A 51 7.18 6.25 3.34
C ILE A 51 7.01 5.08 4.32
N GLU A 52 8.06 4.74 5.08
CA GLU A 52 8.00 3.69 6.11
C GLU A 52 6.99 4.04 7.21
N ALA A 53 7.02 5.27 7.71
CA ALA A 53 6.08 5.74 8.74
C ALA A 53 4.63 5.66 8.26
N ALA A 54 4.34 6.11 7.02
CA ALA A 54 3.01 6.03 6.46
C ALA A 54 2.56 4.58 6.20
N PHE A 55 3.47 3.73 5.72
CA PHE A 55 3.20 2.30 5.55
C PHE A 55 2.82 1.66 6.89
N GLN A 56 3.62 1.91 7.94
CA GLN A 56 3.32 1.41 9.28
C GLN A 56 1.96 1.93 9.78
N GLU A 57 1.71 3.24 9.69
CA GLU A 57 0.44 3.84 10.10
C GLU A 57 -0.77 3.21 9.38
N PHE A 58 -0.69 3.02 8.06
CA PHE A 58 -1.78 2.43 7.28
C PHE A 58 -1.97 0.94 7.57
N THR A 59 -0.91 0.21 7.90
CA THR A 59 -1.02 -1.21 8.29
C THR A 59 -1.58 -1.41 9.70
N GLU A 60 -1.35 -0.48 10.63
CA GLU A 60 -1.85 -0.54 12.01
C GLU A 60 -3.31 -0.08 12.14
N ARG A 61 -3.78 0.72 11.19
CA ARG A 61 -5.15 1.24 11.13
C ARG A 61 -6.19 0.13 10.89
N LYS A 62 -7.15 0.05 11.81
CA LYS A 62 -8.20 -1.00 11.81
C LYS A 62 -9.35 -0.74 10.84
N ASP A 63 -9.44 0.46 10.29
CA ASP A 63 -10.46 0.89 9.32
C ASP A 63 -10.04 0.65 7.86
N ILE A 64 -8.77 0.32 7.62
CA ILE A 64 -8.23 0.04 6.29
C ILE A 64 -8.37 -1.45 5.96
N ALA A 65 -8.96 -1.73 4.81
CA ALA A 65 -9.12 -3.07 4.24
C ALA A 65 -8.00 -3.40 3.25
N ILE A 66 -7.65 -2.45 2.38
CA ILE A 66 -6.69 -2.61 1.29
C ILE A 66 -5.71 -1.45 1.33
N LEU A 67 -4.42 -1.75 1.20
CA LEU A 67 -3.35 -0.78 1.00
C LEU A 67 -2.78 -0.95 -0.40
N LEU A 68 -2.99 0.05 -1.26
CA LEU A 68 -2.40 0.15 -2.57
C LEU A 68 -1.06 0.88 -2.45
N ILE A 69 0.00 0.33 -3.04
CA ILE A 69 1.30 0.98 -3.13
C ILE A 69 1.86 0.86 -4.55
N ASN A 70 2.43 1.92 -5.13
CA ASN A 70 3.13 1.73 -6.41
C ASN A 70 4.36 0.83 -6.19
N GLN A 71 4.58 -0.13 -7.08
CA GLN A 71 5.67 -1.11 -6.97
C GLN A 71 7.05 -0.44 -6.85
N HIS A 72 7.30 0.63 -7.60
CA HIS A 72 8.56 1.36 -7.56
C HIS A 72 8.80 2.08 -6.22
N ILE A 73 7.73 2.43 -5.49
CA ILE A 73 7.81 2.99 -4.13
C ILE A 73 8.01 1.88 -3.11
N ALA A 74 7.29 0.75 -3.25
CA ALA A 74 7.47 -0.42 -2.41
C ALA A 74 8.92 -0.92 -2.42
N GLU A 75 9.62 -0.81 -3.56
CA GLU A 75 11.04 -1.16 -3.67
C GLU A 75 11.94 -0.32 -2.73
N LYS A 76 11.62 0.96 -2.48
CA LYS A 76 12.38 1.82 -1.57
C LYS A 76 12.32 1.33 -0.12
N ILE A 77 11.25 0.62 0.25
CA ILE A 77 10.98 0.09 1.59
C ILE A 77 10.83 -1.43 1.58
N ARG A 78 11.47 -2.12 0.62
CA ARG A 78 11.32 -3.56 0.39
C ARG A 78 11.47 -4.41 1.66
N PRO A 79 12.44 -4.14 2.57
CA PRO A 79 12.55 -4.90 3.82
C PRO A 79 11.31 -4.81 4.71
N THR A 80 10.64 -3.65 4.73
CA THR A 80 9.45 -3.40 5.54
C THR A 80 8.22 -4.08 4.92
N VAL A 81 8.09 -4.02 3.60
CA VAL A 81 7.04 -4.71 2.83
C VAL A 81 7.14 -6.23 2.97
N ASP A 82 8.33 -6.81 2.80
CA ASP A 82 8.51 -8.27 2.84
C ASP A 82 8.26 -8.85 4.25
N ARG A 83 8.54 -8.07 5.31
CA ARG A 83 8.21 -8.41 6.71
C ARG A 83 6.72 -8.39 7.00
N TYR A 84 5.93 -7.69 6.18
CA TYR A 84 4.49 -7.63 6.35
C TYR A 84 3.84 -8.97 5.97
N GLN A 85 3.30 -9.67 6.99
CA GLN A 85 2.67 -10.98 6.86
C GLN A 85 1.23 -11.02 7.40
N GLN A 86 0.72 -9.88 7.86
CA GLN A 86 -0.65 -9.80 8.35
C GLN A 86 -1.64 -9.94 7.19
N ALA A 87 -2.78 -10.56 7.45
CA ALA A 87 -3.83 -10.72 6.44
C ALA A 87 -4.54 -9.39 6.11
N PHE A 88 -4.54 -8.42 7.05
CA PHE A 88 -5.21 -7.15 6.89
C PHE A 88 -4.40 -5.97 7.45
N PRO A 89 -4.36 -4.83 6.74
CA PRO A 89 -4.90 -4.62 5.39
C PRO A 89 -4.22 -5.46 4.30
N ALA A 90 -4.97 -5.83 3.26
CA ALA A 90 -4.40 -6.52 2.10
C ALA A 90 -3.47 -5.57 1.34
N LEU A 91 -2.21 -5.94 1.21
CA LEU A 91 -1.20 -5.16 0.50
C LEU A 91 -1.20 -5.53 -0.99
N LEU A 92 -1.35 -4.53 -1.86
CA LEU A 92 -1.30 -4.70 -3.31
C LEU A 92 -0.32 -3.72 -3.96
N GLU A 93 0.67 -4.28 -4.67
CA GLU A 93 1.63 -3.51 -5.48
C GLU A 93 1.03 -3.23 -6.87
N ILE A 94 0.87 -1.95 -7.22
CA ILE A 94 0.32 -1.51 -8.52
C ILE A 94 1.39 -0.85 -9.40
N PRO A 95 1.28 -0.90 -10.73
CA PRO A 95 2.13 -0.10 -11.61
C PRO A 95 1.90 1.40 -11.39
N SER A 96 2.76 2.22 -11.96
CA SER A 96 2.48 3.64 -12.13
C SER A 96 2.59 4.04 -13.60
N LYS A 97 2.29 5.30 -13.92
CA LYS A 97 2.30 5.81 -15.28
C LYS A 97 3.64 5.61 -15.99
N ASP A 98 4.74 5.90 -15.30
CA ASP A 98 6.09 5.83 -15.86
C ASP A 98 6.81 4.51 -15.55
N HIS A 99 6.31 3.74 -14.58
CA HIS A 99 6.94 2.52 -14.09
C HIS A 99 6.01 1.31 -14.29
N PRO A 100 6.23 0.50 -15.35
CA PRO A 100 5.44 -0.69 -15.59
C PRO A 100 5.66 -1.74 -14.49
N TYR A 101 4.68 -2.62 -14.32
CA TYR A 101 4.72 -3.68 -13.33
C TYR A 101 5.74 -4.77 -13.72
N ASP A 102 6.60 -5.13 -12.78
CA ASP A 102 7.58 -6.22 -12.88
C ASP A 102 7.16 -7.39 -11.95
N PRO A 103 6.68 -8.52 -12.51
CA PRO A 103 6.25 -9.68 -11.71
C PRO A 103 7.36 -10.27 -10.82
N SER A 104 8.62 -10.11 -11.21
CA SER A 104 9.76 -10.66 -10.46
C SER A 104 10.02 -9.95 -9.14
N LYS A 105 9.47 -8.74 -8.95
CA LYS A 105 9.69 -7.91 -7.76
C LYS A 105 8.56 -8.01 -6.73
N ASP A 106 7.42 -8.56 -7.12
CA ASP A 106 6.23 -8.65 -6.28
C ASP A 106 6.39 -9.70 -5.16
N SER A 107 6.14 -9.27 -3.93
CA SER A 107 6.25 -10.09 -2.73
C SER A 107 5.26 -11.27 -2.69
N VAL A 108 4.06 -11.12 -3.25
CA VAL A 108 3.04 -12.16 -3.32
C VAL A 108 3.44 -13.22 -4.36
N LEU A 109 3.84 -12.80 -5.56
CA LEU A 109 4.28 -13.74 -6.60
C LEU A 109 5.52 -14.53 -6.19
N LYS A 110 6.50 -13.89 -5.52
CA LYS A 110 7.65 -14.60 -4.95
C LYS A 110 7.24 -15.69 -3.96
N ARG A 111 6.23 -15.43 -3.11
CA ARG A 111 5.71 -16.44 -2.17
C ARG A 111 5.02 -17.58 -2.89
N VAL A 112 4.25 -17.26 -3.94
CA VAL A 112 3.58 -18.25 -4.79
C VAL A 112 4.62 -19.14 -5.51
N GLN A 113 5.64 -18.55 -6.14
CA GLN A 113 6.72 -19.30 -6.81
C GLN A 113 7.44 -20.25 -5.85
N LYS A 114 7.79 -19.77 -4.64
CA LYS A 114 8.38 -20.62 -3.59
C LYS A 114 7.49 -21.78 -3.16
N LEU A 115 6.17 -21.60 -3.14
CA LEU A 115 5.21 -22.67 -2.82
C LEU A 115 5.08 -23.69 -3.97
N PHE A 116 5.25 -23.24 -5.22
CA PHE A 116 5.20 -24.10 -6.40
C PHE A 116 6.55 -24.73 -6.77
N GLY A 117 7.62 -24.47 -6.02
CA GLY A 117 8.88 -25.22 -6.08
C GLY A 117 9.87 -24.77 -7.16
N GLU A 118 9.80 -23.51 -7.60
CA GLU A 118 10.92 -22.82 -8.28
C GLU A 118 11.70 -21.93 -7.31
#